data_AF-A0A534SUL2-F1
#
_entry.id   AF-A0A534SUL2-F1
#
_cell.length_a   1.000
_cell.length_b   1.000
_cell.length_c   1.000
_cell.angle_alpha   90.00
_cell.angle_beta   90.00
_cell.angle_gamma   90.00
#
_symmetry.space_group_name_H-M   'P 1'
#
loop_
_entity.id
_entity.type
_entity.pdbx_description
1 polymer ?
#
loop_
_entity_poly.entity_id
_entity_poly.type
_entity_poly.pdbx_seq_one_letter_code
_entity_poly.pdbx_strand_id
1 'polypeptide(L)'
;FLGDAVLALAMSDLLMTRFPDASEGELSKIRASLVNADVLARKARELDVGSALRFGKGEEKSGGREKVSILASAYEALLGAVYADGGYEAARAMVEHHFAGDIEEHLTVGLRDYKTHLQELTQRLFRETPLYTLVEESGPDHAKRFVSEIALGGRCYGRGLGRTKKAAEQAAAGEALAALEREHADRLP
;
A
#
# COMPACT_ATOMS: atom_id res chain seq x y z
N PHE A 1 -22.57 4.01 7.16
CA PHE A 1 -22.25 4.44 8.54
C PHE A 1 -21.69 3.31 9.38
N LEU A 2 -22.50 2.36 9.88
CA LEU A 2 -21.95 1.27 10.72
C LEU A 2 -20.87 0.46 9.99
N GLY A 3 -21.13 0.08 8.74
CA GLY A 3 -20.16 -0.65 7.94
C GLY A 3 -18.86 0.10 7.66
N ASP A 4 -18.90 1.43 7.51
CA ASP A 4 -17.70 2.26 7.39
C ASP A 4 -16.85 2.21 8.66
N ALA A 5 -17.46 2.37 9.83
CA ALA A 5 -16.77 2.24 11.11
C ALA A 5 -16.17 0.82 11.32
N VAL A 6 -16.92 -0.22 10.94
CA VAL A 6 -16.45 -1.62 11.01
C VAL A 6 -15.28 -1.84 10.05
N LEU A 7 -15.36 -1.34 8.82
CA LEU A 7 -14.30 -1.42 7.83
C LEU A 7 -13.04 -0.70 8.32
N ALA A 8 -13.18 0.51 8.86
CA ALA A 8 -12.09 1.30 9.39
C ALA A 8 -11.37 0.56 10.53
N LEU A 9 -12.13 -0.05 11.46
CA LEU A 9 -11.56 -0.84 12.55
C LEU A 9 -10.85 -2.09 12.03
N ALA A 10 -11.53 -2.92 11.23
CA ALA A 10 -10.98 -4.15 10.67
C ALA A 10 -9.71 -3.90 9.84
N MET A 11 -9.73 -2.89 8.98
CA MET A 11 -8.57 -2.54 8.18
C MET A 11 -7.41 -2.04 9.04
N SER A 12 -7.68 -1.22 10.06
CA SER A 12 -6.62 -0.73 10.95
C SER A 12 -5.95 -1.86 11.72
N ASP A 13 -6.73 -2.80 12.26
CA ASP A 13 -6.22 -3.99 12.96
C ASP A 13 -5.38 -4.89 12.05
N LEU A 14 -5.86 -5.13 10.81
CA LEU A 14 -5.11 -5.88 9.81
C LEU A 14 -3.78 -5.21 9.46
N LEU A 15 -3.79 -3.89 9.21
CA LEU A 15 -2.57 -3.17 8.84
C LEU A 15 -1.55 -3.13 9.98
N MET A 16 -1.98 -2.91 11.22
CA MET A 16 -1.06 -2.98 12.38
C MET A 16 -0.44 -4.37 12.54
N THR A 17 -1.21 -5.43 12.25
CA THR A 17 -0.70 -6.81 12.31
C THR A 17 0.27 -7.12 11.17
N ARG A 18 -0.02 -6.63 9.95
CA ARG A 18 0.78 -6.92 8.75
C ARG A 18 2.00 -6.03 8.58
N PHE A 19 2.00 -4.84 9.20
CA PHE A 19 3.08 -3.86 9.14
C PHE A 19 3.47 -3.40 10.56
N PRO A 20 4.01 -4.29 11.42
CA PRO A 20 4.28 -3.98 12.82
C PRO A 20 5.29 -2.84 13.03
N ASP A 21 6.18 -2.62 12.07
CA ASP A 21 7.24 -1.60 12.14
C ASP A 21 6.85 -0.26 11.48
N ALA A 22 5.65 -0.17 10.88
CA ALA A 22 5.19 1.04 10.21
C ALA A 22 4.69 2.09 11.22
N SER A 23 5.00 3.36 10.97
CA SER A 23 4.48 4.49 11.75
C SER A 23 2.97 4.69 11.53
N GLU A 24 2.32 5.38 12.46
CA GLU A 24 0.89 5.74 12.34
C GLU A 24 0.57 6.49 11.03
N GLY A 25 1.48 7.38 10.60
CA GLY A 25 1.33 8.13 9.36
C GLY A 25 1.36 7.25 8.11
N GLU A 26 2.25 6.26 8.08
CA GLU A 26 2.33 5.26 7.00
C GLU A 26 1.10 4.35 6.99
N LEU A 27 0.71 3.81 8.14
CA LEU A 27 -0.49 2.99 8.28
C LEU A 27 -1.74 3.76 7.82
N SER A 28 -1.83 5.05 8.15
CA SER A 28 -2.92 5.92 7.72
C SER A 28 -2.93 6.15 6.20
N LYS A 29 -1.76 6.34 5.58
CA LYS A 29 -1.62 6.45 4.12
C LYS A 29 -2.01 5.16 3.41
N ILE A 30 -1.53 4.02 3.91
CA ILE A 30 -1.88 2.69 3.38
C ILE A 30 -3.40 2.49 3.48
N ARG A 31 -3.99 2.72 4.65
CA ARG A 31 -5.44 2.60 4.86
C ARG A 31 -6.22 3.48 3.89
N ALA A 32 -5.84 4.74 3.69
CA ALA A 32 -6.52 5.63 2.75
C ALA A 32 -6.43 5.15 1.29
N SER A 33 -5.31 4.52 0.91
CA SER A 33 -5.15 3.95 -0.43
C SER A 33 -5.93 2.64 -0.66
N LEU A 34 -6.24 1.91 0.40
CA LEU A 34 -7.03 0.68 0.36
C LEU A 34 -8.53 0.93 0.56
N VAL A 35 -8.87 1.91 1.40
CA VAL A 35 -10.24 2.26 1.78
C VAL A 35 -10.61 3.58 1.13
N ASN A 36 -10.97 3.50 -0.15
CA ASN A 36 -11.50 4.62 -0.93
C ASN A 36 -12.59 4.15 -1.89
N ALA A 37 -13.38 5.10 -2.40
CA ALA A 37 -14.56 4.81 -3.20
C ALA A 37 -14.28 3.92 -4.42
N ASP A 38 -13.15 4.09 -5.10
CA ASP A 38 -12.81 3.27 -6.28
C ASP A 38 -12.51 1.82 -5.90
N VAL A 39 -11.72 1.60 -4.85
CA VAL A 39 -11.42 0.25 -4.35
C VAL A 39 -12.69 -0.43 -3.84
N LEU A 40 -13.51 0.26 -3.04
CA LEU A 40 -14.76 -0.30 -2.51
C LEU A 40 -15.76 -0.61 -3.62
N ALA A 41 -15.88 0.26 -4.63
CA ALA A 41 -16.71 -0.01 -5.79
C ALA A 41 -16.20 -1.22 -6.59
N ARG A 42 -14.88 -1.40 -6.73
CA ARG A 42 -14.32 -2.60 -7.35
C ARG A 42 -14.68 -3.86 -6.55
N LYS A 43 -14.51 -3.86 -5.22
CA LYS A 43 -14.92 -5.00 -4.37
C LYS A 43 -16.42 -5.29 -4.49
N ALA A 44 -17.25 -4.27 -4.57
CA ALA A 44 -18.68 -4.44 -4.81
C ALA A 44 -18.98 -5.11 -6.17
N ARG A 45 -18.22 -4.78 -7.22
CA ARG A 45 -18.35 -5.42 -8.55
C ARG A 45 -17.86 -6.86 -8.55
N GLU A 46 -16.75 -7.15 -7.86
CA GLU A 46 -16.22 -8.52 -7.70
C GLU A 46 -17.27 -9.44 -7.04
N LEU A 47 -18.10 -8.89 -6.15
CA LEU A 47 -19.21 -9.58 -5.48
C LEU A 47 -20.56 -9.48 -6.21
N ASP A 48 -20.62 -8.84 -7.37
CA ASP A 48 -21.85 -8.54 -8.11
C ASP A 48 -22.95 -7.85 -7.26
N VAL A 49 -22.58 -6.98 -6.32
CA VAL A 49 -23.54 -6.30 -5.44
C VAL A 49 -24.51 -5.44 -6.24
N GLY A 50 -24.07 -4.87 -7.36
CA GLY A 50 -24.88 -4.02 -8.23
C GLY A 50 -26.16 -4.69 -8.75
N SER A 51 -26.14 -6.01 -8.96
CA SER A 51 -27.31 -6.77 -9.42
C SER A 51 -28.37 -6.93 -8.32
N ALA A 52 -27.95 -7.03 -7.05
CA ALA A 52 -28.82 -7.17 -5.89
C ALA A 52 -29.46 -5.85 -5.43
N LEU A 53 -28.89 -4.71 -5.83
CA LEU A 53 -29.39 -3.39 -5.45
C LEU A 53 -30.75 -3.06 -6.08
N ARG A 54 -31.62 -2.44 -5.27
CA ARG A 54 -32.93 -1.95 -5.69
C ARG A 54 -32.85 -0.46 -5.96
N PHE A 55 -33.25 -0.07 -7.16
CA PHE A 55 -33.19 1.32 -7.61
C PHE A 55 -34.58 1.88 -7.88
N GLY A 56 -34.74 3.18 -7.65
CA GLY A 56 -35.83 3.93 -8.26
C GLY A 56 -35.64 4.03 -9.77
N LYS A 57 -36.74 4.13 -10.53
CA LYS A 57 -36.74 4.15 -12.00
C LYS A 57 -35.78 5.20 -12.61
N GLY A 58 -35.62 6.36 -11.97
CA GLY A 58 -34.72 7.42 -12.43
C GLY A 58 -33.24 7.05 -12.26
N GLU A 59 -32.89 6.51 -11.08
CA GLU A 59 -31.52 6.12 -10.76
C GLU A 59 -31.05 4.96 -11.64
N GLU A 60 -31.92 3.97 -11.84
CA GLU A 60 -31.66 2.84 -12.74
C GLU A 60 -31.41 3.29 -14.17
N LYS A 61 -32.26 4.18 -14.72
CA LYS A 61 -32.07 4.75 -16.07
C LYS A 61 -30.77 5.55 -16.21
N SER A 62 -30.28 6.13 -15.12
CA SER A 62 -29.02 6.89 -15.12
C SER A 62 -27.76 6.03 -14.92
N GLY A 63 -27.91 4.69 -14.92
CA GLY A 63 -26.78 3.77 -14.73
C GLY A 63 -26.35 3.63 -13.27
N GLY A 64 -27.25 3.82 -12.31
CA GLY A 64 -26.94 3.76 -10.87
C GLY A 64 -26.23 2.48 -10.42
N ARG A 65 -26.47 1.35 -11.11
CA ARG A 65 -25.81 0.06 -10.86
C ARG A 65 -24.28 0.10 -11.00
N GLU A 66 -23.77 1.00 -11.84
CA GLU A 66 -22.33 1.11 -12.13
C GLU A 66 -21.66 2.29 -11.44
N LYS A 67 -22.44 3.17 -10.77
CA LYS A 67 -21.91 4.37 -10.13
C LYS A 67 -21.00 4.00 -8.96
N VAL A 68 -19.76 4.50 -9.01
CA VAL A 68 -18.72 4.25 -7.99
C VAL A 68 -19.21 4.58 -6.58
N SER A 69 -19.84 5.74 -6.37
CA SER A 69 -20.33 6.17 -5.06
C SER A 69 -21.42 5.24 -4.49
N ILE A 70 -22.30 4.73 -5.35
CA ILE A 70 -23.38 3.81 -4.95
C ILE A 70 -22.79 2.45 -4.59
N LEU A 71 -21.91 1.91 -5.43
CA LEU A 71 -21.27 0.62 -5.20
C LEU A 71 -20.40 0.62 -3.95
N ALA A 72 -19.62 1.68 -3.72
CA ALA A 72 -18.83 1.85 -2.50
C ALA A 72 -19.74 1.87 -1.25
N SER A 73 -20.79 2.69 -1.27
CA SER A 73 -21.76 2.77 -0.17
C SER A 73 -22.47 1.42 0.06
N ALA A 74 -22.75 0.68 -1.01
CA ALA A 74 -23.39 -0.63 -0.94
C ALA A 74 -22.46 -1.70 -0.32
N TYR A 75 -21.16 -1.66 -0.65
CA TYR A 75 -20.18 -2.53 -0.01
C TYR A 75 -20.09 -2.29 1.49
N GLU A 76 -20.02 -1.01 1.92
CA GLU A 76 -20.07 -0.67 3.34
C GLU A 76 -21.38 -1.14 3.98
N ALA A 77 -22.52 -0.93 3.32
CA ALA A 77 -23.81 -1.39 3.84
C ALA A 77 -23.84 -2.93 4.01
N LEU A 78 -23.29 -3.68 3.06
CA LEU A 78 -23.15 -5.13 3.14
C LEU A 78 -22.30 -5.54 4.33
N LEU A 79 -21.14 -4.88 4.54
CA LEU A 79 -20.29 -5.16 5.69
C LEU A 79 -21.00 -4.86 7.02
N GLY A 80 -21.78 -3.77 7.07
CA GLY A 80 -22.62 -3.44 8.22
C GLY A 80 -23.68 -4.52 8.49
N ALA A 81 -24.25 -5.14 7.45
CA ALA A 81 -25.19 -6.25 7.58
C ALA A 81 -24.51 -7.52 8.11
N VAL A 82 -23.33 -7.87 7.60
CA VAL A 82 -22.53 -9.01 8.09
C VAL A 82 -22.16 -8.82 9.56
N TYR A 83 -21.76 -7.60 9.95
CA TYR A 83 -21.51 -7.28 11.35
C TYR A 83 -22.77 -7.43 12.22
N ALA A 84 -23.92 -6.98 11.75
CA ALA A 84 -25.17 -7.05 12.51
C ALA A 84 -25.66 -8.50 12.72
N ASP A 85 -25.40 -9.38 11.75
CA ASP A 85 -25.81 -10.79 11.78
C ASP A 85 -24.79 -11.70 12.50
N GLY A 86 -23.51 -11.57 12.15
CA GLY A 86 -22.43 -12.46 12.59
C GLY A 86 -21.41 -11.84 13.55
N GLY A 87 -21.57 -10.56 13.92
CA GLY A 87 -20.64 -9.85 14.79
C GLY A 87 -19.33 -9.43 14.12
N TYR A 88 -18.41 -8.90 14.92
CA TYR A 88 -17.14 -8.33 14.44
C TYR A 88 -16.24 -9.35 13.75
N GLU A 89 -16.11 -10.57 14.28
CA GLU A 89 -15.21 -11.58 13.71
C GLU A 89 -15.64 -12.01 12.30
N ALA A 90 -16.95 -12.14 12.06
CA ALA A 90 -17.47 -12.44 10.72
C ALA A 90 -17.17 -11.30 9.73
N ALA A 91 -17.36 -10.05 10.17
CA ALA A 91 -17.06 -8.88 9.35
C ALA A 91 -15.56 -8.73 9.08
N ARG A 92 -14.71 -8.95 10.09
CA ARG A 92 -13.25 -8.94 9.96
C ARG A 92 -12.77 -10.00 8.98
N ALA A 93 -13.26 -11.23 9.08
CA ALA A 93 -12.89 -12.31 8.18
C ALA A 93 -13.25 -12.00 6.71
N MET A 94 -14.41 -11.38 6.48
CA MET A 94 -14.81 -10.89 5.15
C MET A 94 -13.83 -9.82 4.63
N VAL A 95 -13.46 -8.84 5.46
CA VAL A 95 -12.49 -7.79 5.09
C VAL A 95 -11.12 -8.41 4.79
N GLU A 96 -10.61 -9.28 5.67
CA GLU A 96 -9.31 -9.93 5.46
C GLU A 96 -9.28 -10.70 4.15
N HIS A 97 -10.33 -11.48 3.86
CA HIS A 97 -10.42 -12.23 2.61
C HIS A 97 -10.45 -11.31 1.38
N HIS A 98 -11.31 -10.30 1.39
CA HIS A 98 -11.49 -9.42 0.23
C HIS A 98 -10.28 -8.52 -0.03
N PHE A 99 -9.56 -8.08 1.00
CA PHE A 99 -8.43 -7.16 0.85
C PHE A 99 -7.05 -7.83 0.90
N ALA A 100 -6.98 -9.16 1.07
CA ALA A 100 -5.71 -9.89 1.16
C ALA A 100 -4.74 -9.55 0.04
N GLY A 101 -5.20 -9.59 -1.22
CA GLY A 101 -4.36 -9.30 -2.38
C GLY A 101 -3.91 -7.84 -2.46
N ASP A 102 -4.75 -6.89 -2.05
CA ASP A 102 -4.41 -5.47 -2.06
C ASP A 102 -3.37 -5.14 -0.97
N ILE A 103 -3.52 -5.74 0.21
CA ILE A 103 -2.54 -5.63 1.30
C ILE A 103 -1.21 -6.27 0.90
N GLU A 104 -1.25 -7.42 0.22
CA GLU A 104 -0.04 -8.11 -0.27
C GLU A 104 0.69 -7.30 -1.35
N GLU A 105 -0.05 -6.65 -2.26
CA GLU A 105 0.54 -5.70 -3.20
C GLU A 105 1.26 -4.57 -2.46
N HIS A 106 0.64 -3.99 -1.43
CA HIS A 106 1.29 -2.98 -0.59
C HIS A 106 2.45 -3.51 0.25
N LEU A 107 2.48 -4.79 0.62
CA LEU A 107 3.70 -5.37 1.18
C LEU A 107 4.79 -5.36 0.11
N THR A 108 4.51 -5.77 -1.13
CA THR A 108 5.52 -5.77 -2.20
C THR A 108 5.96 -4.38 -2.67
N VAL A 109 5.10 -3.36 -2.53
CA VAL A 109 5.37 -1.96 -2.94
C VAL A 109 5.85 -1.09 -1.77
N GLY A 110 5.35 -1.33 -0.56
CA GLY A 110 5.76 -0.68 0.70
C GLY A 110 7.12 -1.18 1.21
N LEU A 111 7.47 -2.45 0.96
CA LEU A 111 8.86 -2.92 0.92
C LEU A 111 9.70 -2.24 -0.18
N ARG A 112 9.19 -1.20 -0.86
CA ARG A 112 9.88 -0.46 -1.92
C ARG A 112 9.57 1.04 -1.88
N ASP A 113 9.28 1.64 -0.72
CA ASP A 113 9.48 3.09 -0.55
C ASP A 113 10.72 3.41 0.30
N TYR A 114 11.75 2.59 0.12
CA TYR A 114 13.05 2.82 0.72
C TYR A 114 13.64 4.18 0.35
N LYS A 115 13.28 4.74 -0.81
CA LYS A 115 13.75 6.08 -1.22
C LYS A 115 13.30 7.17 -0.26
N THR A 116 12.02 7.20 0.10
CA THR A 116 11.49 8.21 1.01
C THR A 116 12.12 8.06 2.40
N HIS A 117 12.18 6.83 2.93
CA HIS A 117 12.78 6.56 4.24
C HIS A 117 14.27 6.89 4.27
N LEU A 118 14.99 6.50 3.22
CA LEU A 118 16.40 6.81 3.09
C LEU A 118 16.62 8.32 3.04
N GLN A 119 15.81 9.07 2.29
CA GLN A 119 15.92 10.53 2.25
C GLN A 119 15.70 11.16 3.63
N GLU A 120 14.69 10.72 4.37
CA GLU A 120 14.45 11.20 5.73
C GLU A 120 15.59 10.84 6.69
N LEU A 121 16.12 9.62 6.60
CA LEU A 121 17.24 9.17 7.42
C LEU A 121 18.53 9.94 7.11
N THR A 122 18.90 10.10 5.84
CA THR A 122 20.12 10.81 5.46
C THR A 122 20.01 12.31 5.74
N GLN A 123 18.82 12.90 5.61
CA GLN A 123 18.59 14.29 5.99
C GLN A 123 18.77 14.49 7.49
N ARG A 124 18.32 13.53 8.32
CA ARG A 124 18.53 13.57 9.79
C ARG A 124 19.99 13.36 10.18
N LEU A 125 20.66 12.35 9.61
CA LEU A 125 22.02 11.95 10.00
C LEU A 125 23.11 12.86 9.41
N PHE A 126 22.97 13.24 8.15
CA PHE A 126 24.02 13.90 7.37
C PHE A 126 23.62 15.27 6.83
N ARG A 127 22.33 15.62 6.87
CA ARG A 127 21.76 16.79 6.17
C ARG A 127 21.98 16.76 4.65
N GLU A 128 22.06 15.57 4.08
CA GLU A 128 22.29 15.33 2.66
C GLU A 128 21.17 14.50 2.03
N THR A 129 20.93 14.71 0.74
CA THR A 129 20.03 13.92 -0.09
C THR A 129 20.80 12.78 -0.75
N PRO A 130 20.29 11.53 -0.74
CA PRO A 130 21.00 10.39 -1.33
C PRO A 130 21.09 10.53 -2.86
N LEU A 131 22.29 10.32 -3.41
CA LEU A 131 22.55 10.36 -4.84
C LEU A 131 22.47 8.95 -5.43
N TYR A 132 21.61 8.77 -6.42
CA TYR A 132 21.43 7.53 -7.16
C TYR A 132 22.24 7.58 -8.45
N THR A 133 23.11 6.59 -8.67
CA THR A 133 23.90 6.47 -9.90
C THR A 133 23.58 5.14 -10.57
N LEU A 134 23.16 5.16 -11.84
CA LEU A 134 23.03 3.95 -12.65
C LEU A 134 24.44 3.51 -13.08
N VAL A 135 24.91 2.39 -12.56
CA VAL A 135 26.27 1.88 -12.80
C VAL A 135 26.32 0.77 -13.85
N GLU A 136 25.20 0.11 -14.11
CA GLU A 136 25.10 -0.93 -15.14
C GLU A 136 23.72 -0.92 -15.81
N GLU A 137 23.70 -1.07 -17.14
CA GLU A 137 22.52 -1.39 -17.93
C GLU A 137 22.91 -2.52 -18.90
N SER A 138 22.29 -3.69 -18.77
CA SER A 138 22.66 -4.89 -19.52
C SER A 138 21.44 -5.73 -19.91
N GLY A 139 21.60 -6.62 -20.90
CA GLY A 139 20.56 -7.52 -21.38
C GLY A 139 19.73 -7.00 -22.57
N PRO A 140 19.02 -7.89 -23.28
CA PRO A 140 18.18 -7.54 -24.43
C PRO A 140 16.91 -6.79 -23.98
N ASP A 141 16.24 -6.09 -24.89
CA ASP A 141 15.10 -5.20 -24.54
C ASP A 141 13.98 -5.89 -23.72
N HIS A 142 13.72 -7.17 -23.98
CA HIS A 142 12.72 -7.97 -23.26
C HIS A 142 13.21 -8.55 -21.92
N ALA A 143 14.50 -8.37 -21.59
CA ALA A 143 15.14 -8.87 -20.37
C ALA A 143 16.22 -7.91 -19.85
N LYS A 144 16.00 -6.59 -19.96
CA LYS A 144 16.91 -5.59 -19.43
C LYS A 144 17.08 -5.72 -17.92
N ARG A 145 18.30 -5.47 -17.48
CA ARG A 145 18.74 -5.41 -16.09
C ARG A 145 19.43 -4.07 -15.86
N PHE A 146 19.13 -3.47 -14.72
CA PHE A 146 19.67 -2.20 -14.29
C PHE A 146 20.30 -2.39 -12.93
N VAL A 147 21.48 -1.81 -12.72
CA VAL A 147 22.12 -1.76 -11.41
C VAL A 147 22.30 -0.30 -11.02
N SER A 148 21.77 0.07 -9.85
CA SER A 148 21.88 1.40 -9.28
C SER A 148 22.65 1.35 -7.97
N GLU A 149 23.49 2.34 -7.74
CA GLU A 149 24.25 2.52 -6.50
C GLU A 149 23.85 3.83 -5.81
N ILE A 150 23.96 3.84 -4.49
CA ILE A 150 23.75 5.02 -3.64
C ILE A 150 25.02 5.30 -2.87
N ALA A 151 25.52 6.54 -3.02
CA ALA A 151 26.66 7.02 -2.27
C ALA A 151 26.30 8.24 -1.41
N LEU A 152 26.89 8.29 -0.21
CA LEU A 152 26.82 9.43 0.72
C LEU A 152 28.23 9.71 1.21
N GLY A 153 28.67 10.97 1.22
CA GLY A 153 30.03 11.35 1.62
C GLY A 153 31.16 10.59 0.89
N GLY A 154 30.93 10.14 -0.35
CA GLY A 154 31.91 9.37 -1.14
C GLY A 154 32.00 7.87 -0.82
N ARG A 155 31.18 7.34 0.10
CA ARG A 155 31.07 5.91 0.39
C ARG A 155 29.77 5.33 -0.19
N CYS A 156 29.85 4.14 -0.78
CA CYS A 156 28.68 3.42 -1.26
C CYS A 156 27.96 2.75 -0.07
N TYR A 157 26.66 3.01 0.05
CA TYR A 157 25.81 2.46 1.11
C TYR A 157 24.85 1.39 0.59
N GLY A 158 24.53 1.37 -0.71
CA GLY A 158 23.65 0.35 -1.27
C GLY A 158 23.77 0.19 -2.78
N ARG A 159 23.54 -1.03 -3.27
CA ARG A 159 23.65 -1.44 -4.67
C ARG A 159 22.49 -2.37 -5.05
N GLY A 160 21.52 -1.83 -5.79
CA GLY A 160 20.30 -2.53 -6.16
C GLY A 160 20.25 -2.98 -7.61
N LEU A 161 19.73 -4.20 -7.83
CA LEU A 161 19.41 -4.74 -9.15
C LEU A 161 17.90 -4.65 -9.43
N GLY A 162 17.51 -4.26 -10.64
CA GLY A 162 16.11 -4.24 -11.05
C GLY A 162 15.89 -4.49 -12.54
N ARG A 163 14.67 -4.88 -12.91
CA ARG A 163 14.22 -5.00 -14.32
C ARG A 163 13.85 -3.65 -14.93
N THR A 164 13.81 -2.60 -14.11
CA THR A 164 13.64 -1.20 -14.49
C THR A 164 14.59 -0.35 -13.64
N LYS A 165 14.94 0.86 -14.12
CA LYS A 165 15.76 1.83 -13.35
C LYS A 165 15.14 2.11 -11.97
N LYS A 166 13.83 2.37 -11.91
CA LYS A 166 13.10 2.61 -10.67
C LYS A 166 13.20 1.44 -9.67
N ALA A 167 13.12 0.19 -10.17
CA ALA A 167 13.24 -0.99 -9.32
C ALA A 167 14.66 -1.18 -8.79
N ALA A 168 15.69 -0.92 -9.61
CA ALA A 168 17.08 -0.97 -9.20
C ALA A 168 17.39 0.09 -8.12
N GLU A 169 16.89 1.30 -8.29
CA GLU A 169 17.06 2.38 -7.31
C GLU A 169 16.35 2.09 -5.99
N GLN A 170 15.15 1.50 -6.01
CA GLN A 170 14.47 1.09 -4.77
C GLN A 170 15.24 -0.01 -4.04
N ALA A 171 15.74 -1.02 -4.77
CA ALA A 171 16.57 -2.06 -4.16
C ALA A 171 17.86 -1.48 -3.54
N ALA A 172 18.48 -0.51 -4.21
CA ALA A 172 19.67 0.17 -3.69
C ALA A 172 19.35 0.97 -2.43
N ALA A 173 18.18 1.62 -2.39
CA ALA A 173 17.74 2.37 -1.23
C ALA A 173 17.47 1.48 -0.02
N GLY A 174 16.94 0.27 -0.23
CA GLY A 174 16.73 -0.70 0.85
C GLY A 174 18.04 -1.16 1.48
N GLU A 175 19.04 -1.46 0.67
CA GLU A 175 20.37 -1.84 1.18
C GLU A 175 21.05 -0.67 1.92
N ALA A 176 20.95 0.55 1.38
CA ALA A 176 21.50 1.75 2.00
C ALA A 176 20.82 2.08 3.34
N LEU A 177 19.49 1.95 3.42
CA LEU A 177 18.74 2.17 4.65
C LEU A 177 19.21 1.19 5.75
N ALA A 178 19.26 -0.10 5.44
CA ALA A 178 19.70 -1.13 6.38
C ALA A 178 21.19 -0.99 6.79
N ALA A 179 22.05 -0.49 5.90
CA ALA A 179 23.44 -0.18 6.23
C ALA A 179 23.54 0.97 7.23
N LEU A 180 22.81 2.06 6.99
CA LEU A 180 22.82 3.25 7.85
C LEU A 180 22.19 2.99 9.22
N GLU A 181 21.10 2.23 9.29
CA GLU A 181 20.48 1.85 10.55
C GLU A 181 21.42 1.02 11.42
N ARG A 182 22.17 0.09 10.82
CA ARG A 182 23.18 -0.71 11.54
C ARG A 182 24.36 0.13 12.02
N GLU A 183 24.85 1.06 11.21
CA GLU A 183 26.01 1.90 11.53
C GLU A 183 25.68 2.99 12.58
N HIS A 184 24.41 3.38 12.68
CA HIS A 184 23.94 4.43 13.59
C HIS A 184 22.90 3.94 14.60
N ALA A 185 22.91 2.65 14.94
CA ALA A 185 22.01 2.06 15.92
C ALA A 185 22.04 2.82 17.27
N ASP A 186 23.21 3.30 17.71
CA ASP A 186 23.38 4.06 18.96
C ASP A 186 22.85 5.50 18.91
N ARG A 187 22.48 6.00 17.73
CA ARG A 187 22.02 7.37 17.48
C ARG A 187 20.57 7.44 16.99
N LEU A 188 19.94 6.30 16.79
CA LEU A 188 18.52 6.17 16.44
C LEU A 188 17.75 5.88 17.74
N PRO A 189 16.55 6.49 17.93
CA PRO A 189 15.75 6.32 19.14
C PRO A 189 15.23 4.90 19.33
#